data_AF-Q0F1J7-F1
#
_entry.id   AF-Q0F1J7-F1
#
_cell.length_a   1.000
_cell.length_b   1.000
_cell.length_c   1.000
_cell.angle_alpha   90.00
_cell.angle_beta   90.00
_cell.angle_gamma   90.00
#
_symmetry.space_group_name_H-M   'P 1'
#
loop_
_entity.id
_entity.type
_entity.pdbx_description
1 polymer ?
#
loop_
_entity_poly.entity_id
_entity_poly.type
_entity_poly.pdbx_seq_one_letter_code
_entity_poly.pdbx_strand_id
1 'polypeptide(L)'
;MSPQSTGIETGAMRAVIWAVIRPVRHGLLMAIAAMILGISWAGYLATHHEQLHGGFEKQESALMAQETGMNMHGAESDHHSGEPDALHQHSHTGSPAMDAMQRLLRGHIHWMGLGILVTGLLLIVAFTTVKSVWKKALAWTFGIGALVYPVAWILMGFRTVIMGGETAEASVMWLFGPAAGLLLASLVGVFIILLLEMTGWYARAPFCGFFEPGPSPEV
;
A
#
# COMPACT_ATOMS: atom_id res chain seq x y z
N MET A 1 -54.11 -18.76 -3.21
CA MET A 1 -52.89 -17.98 -3.52
C MET A 1 -51.71 -18.71 -2.88
N SER A 2 -50.83 -19.33 -3.66
CA SER A 2 -49.75 -20.19 -3.12
C SER A 2 -48.39 -19.45 -3.11
N PRO A 3 -47.76 -19.25 -1.94
CA PRO A 3 -46.50 -18.53 -1.81
C PRO A 3 -45.25 -19.44 -2.01
N GLN A 4 -45.17 -20.18 -3.13
CA GLN A 4 -44.07 -21.15 -3.37
C GLN A 4 -42.99 -20.70 -4.38
N SER A 5 -43.09 -19.54 -5.03
CA SER A 5 -42.14 -19.17 -6.09
C SER A 5 -40.87 -18.44 -5.63
N THR A 6 -40.79 -17.91 -4.42
CA THR A 6 -39.69 -17.02 -4.01
C THR A 6 -38.39 -17.74 -3.61
N GLY A 7 -38.44 -19.03 -3.28
CA GLY A 7 -37.27 -19.77 -2.79
C GLY A 7 -36.24 -20.13 -3.87
N ILE A 8 -36.70 -20.55 -5.06
CA ILE A 8 -35.84 -21.11 -6.10
C ILE A 8 -34.95 -20.04 -6.75
N GLU A 9 -35.51 -18.84 -7.01
CA GLU A 9 -34.78 -17.74 -7.63
C GLU A 9 -33.60 -17.24 -6.77
N THR A 10 -33.76 -17.27 -5.44
CA THR A 10 -32.70 -16.83 -4.51
C THR A 10 -31.49 -17.75 -4.52
N GLY A 11 -31.68 -19.06 -4.73
CA GLY A 11 -30.60 -20.04 -4.78
C GLY A 11 -29.74 -19.90 -6.03
N ALA A 12 -30.38 -19.77 -7.19
CA ALA A 12 -29.69 -19.61 -8.48
C ALA A 12 -28.84 -18.34 -8.51
N MET A 13 -29.39 -17.21 -8.07
CA MET A 13 -28.67 -15.93 -8.04
C MET A 13 -27.44 -15.99 -7.13
N ARG A 14 -27.56 -16.62 -5.95
CA ARG A 14 -26.43 -16.82 -5.03
C ARG A 14 -25.31 -17.65 -5.65
N ALA A 15 -25.66 -18.71 -6.38
CA ALA A 15 -24.67 -19.55 -7.06
C ALA A 15 -23.90 -18.77 -8.14
N VAL A 16 -24.59 -17.93 -8.91
CA VAL A 16 -23.98 -17.07 -9.94
C VAL A 16 -23.03 -16.05 -9.29
N ILE A 17 -23.49 -15.31 -8.29
CA ILE A 17 -22.67 -14.33 -7.57
C ILE A 17 -21.43 -15.01 -6.98
N TRP A 18 -21.60 -16.18 -6.36
CA TRP A 18 -20.49 -16.92 -5.81
C TRP A 18 -19.49 -17.36 -6.88
N ALA A 19 -19.95 -17.85 -8.03
CA ALA A 19 -19.08 -18.24 -9.13
C ALA A 19 -18.23 -17.06 -9.65
N VAL A 20 -18.82 -15.87 -9.75
CA VAL A 20 -18.15 -14.63 -10.19
C VAL A 20 -17.11 -14.15 -9.17
N ILE A 21 -17.43 -14.18 -7.87
CA ILE A 21 -16.55 -13.65 -6.81
C ILE A 21 -15.45 -14.65 -6.42
N ARG A 22 -15.70 -15.96 -6.52
CA ARG A 22 -14.79 -17.01 -6.05
C ARG A 22 -13.33 -16.84 -6.51
N PRO A 23 -13.02 -16.45 -7.76
CA PRO A 23 -11.63 -16.26 -8.20
C PRO A 23 -10.90 -15.12 -7.48
N VAL A 24 -11.61 -14.05 -7.11
CA VAL A 24 -11.01 -12.85 -6.50
C VAL A 24 -11.15 -12.79 -4.97
N ARG A 25 -11.84 -13.76 -4.36
CA ARG A 25 -12.20 -13.74 -2.92
C ARG A 25 -11.03 -13.50 -1.97
N HIS A 26 -9.84 -14.06 -2.24
CA HIS A 26 -8.70 -13.92 -1.34
C HIS A 26 -8.15 -12.48 -1.37
N GLY A 27 -8.11 -11.87 -2.54
CA GLY A 27 -7.77 -10.45 -2.69
C GLY A 27 -8.76 -9.55 -1.97
N LEU A 28 -10.06 -9.83 -2.09
CA LEU A 28 -11.10 -9.09 -1.36
C LEU A 28 -10.96 -9.21 0.16
N LEU A 29 -10.71 -10.43 0.67
CA LEU A 29 -10.48 -10.63 2.11
C LEU A 29 -9.23 -9.87 2.60
N MET A 30 -8.15 -9.85 1.82
CA MET A 30 -6.94 -9.09 2.16
C MET A 30 -7.19 -7.58 2.11
N ALA A 31 -7.96 -7.08 1.14
CA ALA A 31 -8.32 -5.66 1.05
C ALA A 31 -9.21 -5.22 2.23
N ILE A 32 -10.15 -6.07 2.66
CA ILE A 32 -10.95 -5.84 3.88
C ILE A 32 -10.06 -5.84 5.11
N ALA A 33 -9.13 -6.80 5.23
CA ALA A 33 -8.16 -6.82 6.31
C ALA A 33 -7.30 -5.55 6.33
N ALA A 34 -6.86 -5.04 5.18
CA ALA A 34 -6.12 -3.78 5.06
C ALA A 34 -6.93 -2.58 5.61
N MET A 35 -8.23 -2.50 5.32
CA MET A 35 -9.10 -1.45 5.87
C MET A 35 -9.24 -1.56 7.39
N ILE A 36 -9.46 -2.78 7.91
CA ILE A 36 -9.54 -3.02 9.36
C ILE A 36 -8.24 -2.60 10.05
N LEU A 37 -7.09 -3.01 9.51
CA LEU A 37 -5.78 -2.60 10.02
C LEU A 37 -5.58 -1.09 9.97
N GLY A 38 -6.03 -0.42 8.90
CA GLY A 38 -6.02 1.04 8.79
C GLY A 38 -6.81 1.73 9.90
N ILE A 39 -8.03 1.25 10.18
CA ILE A 39 -8.89 1.76 11.26
C ILE A 39 -8.24 1.52 12.63
N SER A 40 -7.76 0.30 12.88
CA SER A 40 -7.07 -0.05 14.13
C SER A 40 -5.83 0.81 14.33
N TRP A 41 -5.06 1.08 13.26
CA TRP A 41 -3.89 1.93 13.30
C TRP A 41 -4.24 3.40 13.58
N ALA A 42 -5.32 3.93 13.01
CA ALA A 42 -5.84 5.25 13.38
C ALA A 42 -6.19 5.33 14.87
N GLY A 43 -6.87 4.31 15.40
CA GLY A 43 -7.19 4.23 16.83
C GLY A 43 -5.93 4.18 17.71
N TYR A 44 -4.90 3.45 17.27
CA TYR A 44 -3.61 3.42 17.94
C TYR A 44 -2.93 4.81 17.94
N LEU A 45 -2.82 5.46 16.78
CA LEU A 45 -2.24 6.79 16.66
C LEU A 45 -3.00 7.82 17.51
N ALA A 46 -4.33 7.77 17.53
CA ALA A 46 -5.14 8.69 18.32
C ALA A 46 -4.94 8.52 19.83
N THR A 47 -4.81 7.28 20.32
CA THR A 47 -4.64 6.98 21.75
C THR A 47 -3.21 7.15 22.26
N HIS A 48 -2.22 7.06 21.37
CA HIS A 48 -0.80 7.12 21.71
C HIS A 48 -0.10 8.35 21.13
N HIS A 49 -0.84 9.33 20.58
CA HIS A 49 -0.28 10.49 19.89
C HIS A 49 0.77 11.24 20.74
N GLU A 50 0.42 11.60 21.98
CA GLU A 50 1.32 12.32 22.89
C GLU A 50 2.55 11.47 23.28
N GLN A 51 2.36 10.17 23.51
CA GLN A 51 3.44 9.26 23.87
C GLN A 51 4.43 9.05 22.72
N LEU A 52 3.92 8.91 21.49
CA LEU A 52 4.74 8.79 20.29
C LEU A 52 5.50 10.09 20.02
N HIS A 53 4.81 11.23 20.05
CA HIS A 53 5.42 12.54 19.81
C HIS A 53 6.51 12.86 20.85
N GLY A 54 6.17 12.78 22.14
CA GLY A 54 7.15 13.03 23.21
C GLY A 54 8.25 11.97 23.26
N GLY A 55 7.97 10.74 22.85
CA GLY A 55 8.98 9.68 22.70
C GLY A 55 9.99 10.00 21.60
N PHE A 56 9.52 10.48 20.45
CA PHE A 56 10.37 10.88 19.33
C PHE A 56 11.22 12.12 19.63
N GLU A 57 10.65 13.15 20.27
CA GLU A 57 11.42 14.33 20.69
C GLU A 57 12.52 13.99 21.70
N LYS A 58 12.23 13.09 22.65
CA LYS A 58 13.23 12.60 23.61
C LYS A 58 14.36 11.82 22.93
N GLN A 59 14.03 10.99 21.93
CA GLN A 59 15.04 10.27 21.16
C GLN A 59 15.90 11.23 20.32
N GLU A 60 15.26 12.20 19.65
CA GLU A 60 15.95 13.21 18.85
C GLU A 60 16.92 14.04 19.70
N SER A 61 16.46 14.57 20.84
CA SER A 61 17.31 15.32 21.76
C SER A 61 18.48 14.51 22.34
N ALA A 62 18.26 13.22 22.63
CA ALA A 62 19.33 12.33 23.09
C ALA A 62 20.40 12.10 22.00
N LEU A 63 20.01 11.96 20.73
CA LEU A 63 20.94 11.83 19.62
C LEU A 63 21.74 13.12 19.40
N MET A 64 21.09 14.29 19.44
CA MET A 64 21.77 15.60 19.33
C MET A 64 22.77 15.83 20.47
N ALA A 65 22.42 15.45 21.70
CA ALA A 65 23.32 15.54 22.84
C ALA A 65 24.54 14.62 22.70
N GLN A 66 24.35 13.40 22.17
CA GLN A 66 25.43 12.47 21.89
C GLN A 66 26.37 13.00 20.80
N GLU A 67 25.83 13.52 19.70
CA GLU A 67 26.61 14.11 18.60
C GLU A 67 27.45 15.31 19.07
N THR A 68 26.84 16.19 19.86
CA THR A 68 27.54 17.36 20.44
C THR A 68 28.68 16.94 21.37
N GLY A 69 28.46 15.92 22.21
CA GLY A 69 29.48 15.38 23.11
C GLY A 69 30.69 14.78 22.39
N MET A 70 30.47 14.10 21.26
CA MET A 70 31.55 13.52 20.45
C MET A 70 32.38 14.60 19.74
N ASN A 71 31.75 15.66 19.23
CA ASN A 71 32.44 16.73 18.51
C ASN A 71 33.34 17.57 19.43
N MET A 72 32.94 17.79 20.69
CA MET A 72 33.76 18.53 21.66
C MET A 72 35.06 17.79 22.04
N HIS A 73 35.11 16.46 21.90
CA HIS A 73 36.33 15.68 22.16
C HIS A 73 37.31 15.66 20.98
N GLY A 74 36.84 15.98 19.76
CA GLY A 74 37.67 16.05 18.56
C GLY A 74 38.29 17.42 18.28
N ALA A 75 37.75 18.49 18.88
CA ALA A 75 38.14 19.86 18.59
C ALA A 75 39.41 20.35 19.32
N GLU A 76 40.08 19.51 20.12
CA GLU A 76 41.27 19.89 20.90
C GLU A 76 42.60 19.76 20.14
N SER A 77 42.61 19.38 18.84
CA SER A 77 43.88 18.99 18.17
C SER A 77 44.45 19.86 17.04
N ASP A 78 43.80 20.88 16.45
CA ASP A 78 44.46 21.63 15.36
C ASP A 78 44.00 23.09 15.19
N HIS A 79 44.90 24.01 15.53
CA HIS A 79 44.80 25.43 15.23
C HIS A 79 45.27 25.71 13.79
N HIS A 80 44.36 25.68 12.81
CA HIS A 80 44.59 26.32 11.51
C HIS A 80 43.44 27.27 11.15
N SER A 81 43.79 28.56 11.08
CA SER A 81 42.95 29.69 10.70
C SER A 81 42.64 29.66 9.19
N GLY A 82 41.43 29.23 8.83
CA GLY A 82 40.88 29.33 7.47
C GLY A 82 39.43 29.81 7.53
N GLU A 83 39.09 30.78 6.68
CA GLU A 83 37.86 31.58 6.70
C GLU A 83 36.54 30.77 6.73
N PRO A 84 35.49 31.27 7.41
CA PRO A 84 34.18 30.64 7.47
C PRO A 84 33.37 30.98 6.21
N ASP A 85 33.36 30.08 5.24
CA ASP A 85 32.38 30.10 4.16
C ASP A 85 31.00 29.70 4.74
N ALA A 86 30.18 30.72 5.00
CA ALA A 86 28.83 30.60 5.54
C ALA A 86 27.89 30.00 4.49
N LEU A 87 27.98 28.68 4.30
CA LEU A 87 27.04 27.91 3.52
C LEU A 87 25.75 27.78 4.34
N HIS A 88 24.83 28.71 4.12
CA HIS A 88 23.45 28.65 4.59
C HIS A 88 22.79 27.36 4.09
N GLN A 89 22.84 26.32 4.92
CA GLN A 89 21.93 25.17 4.81
C GLN A 89 20.54 25.67 5.17
N HIS A 90 19.75 25.96 4.14
CA HIS A 90 18.32 26.22 4.26
C HIS A 90 17.61 24.93 4.72
N SER A 91 17.62 24.66 6.03
CA SER A 91 16.90 23.55 6.67
C SER A 91 15.40 23.85 6.75
N HIS A 92 14.74 23.81 5.59
CA HIS A 92 13.27 23.81 5.52
C HIS A 92 12.65 22.44 5.81
N THR A 93 13.44 21.47 6.23
CA THR A 93 12.99 20.14 6.64
C THR A 93 12.66 20.17 8.12
N GLY A 94 11.42 19.83 8.49
CA GLY A 94 10.98 19.77 9.89
C GLY A 94 11.83 18.82 10.75
N SER A 95 11.58 18.81 12.06
CA SER A 95 12.29 17.90 12.96
C SER A 95 12.09 16.44 12.53
N PRO A 96 13.12 15.57 12.68
CA PRO A 96 12.99 14.13 12.48
C PRO A 96 11.76 13.50 13.18
N ALA A 97 11.40 14.00 14.37
CA ALA A 97 10.18 13.58 15.07
C ALA A 97 8.89 13.90 14.28
N MET A 98 8.79 15.11 13.71
CA MET A 98 7.65 15.51 12.88
C MET A 98 7.59 14.67 11.60
N ASP A 99 8.73 14.46 10.94
CA ASP A 99 8.83 13.64 9.73
C ASP A 99 8.42 12.19 9.99
N ALA A 100 8.85 11.62 11.13
CA ALA A 100 8.45 10.30 11.58
C ALA A 100 6.92 10.20 11.75
N MET A 101 6.30 11.16 12.45
CA MET A 101 4.84 11.20 12.62
C MET A 101 4.09 11.30 11.29
N GLN A 102 4.58 12.12 10.35
CA GLN A 102 3.97 12.20 9.02
C GLN A 102 4.06 10.88 8.27
N ARG A 103 5.16 10.13 8.39
CA ARG A 103 5.32 8.80 7.77
C ARG A 103 4.39 7.76 8.40
N LEU A 104 4.20 7.79 9.72
CA LEU A 104 3.20 6.93 10.41
C LEU A 104 1.76 7.24 9.95
N LEU A 105 1.45 8.53 9.78
CA LEU A 105 0.15 8.99 9.25
C LEU A 105 -0.05 8.57 7.79
N ARG A 106 1.00 8.63 6.95
CA ARG A 106 0.96 8.10 5.58
C ARG A 106 0.62 6.60 5.57
N GLY A 107 1.20 5.83 6.49
CA GLY A 107 0.85 4.41 6.67
C GLY A 107 -0.66 4.20 6.89
N HIS A 108 -1.28 4.96 7.78
CA HIS A 108 -2.74 4.93 8.00
C HIS A 108 -3.52 5.21 6.69
N ILE A 109 -3.23 6.34 6.06
CA ILE A 109 -3.94 6.82 4.86
C ILE A 109 -3.84 5.77 3.75
N HIS A 110 -2.67 5.15 3.57
CA HIS A 110 -2.47 4.14 2.55
C HIS A 110 -3.22 2.83 2.86
N TRP A 111 -3.31 2.37 4.11
CA TRP A 111 -4.13 1.19 4.43
C TRP A 111 -5.60 1.39 4.04
N MET A 112 -6.17 2.55 4.40
CA MET A 112 -7.55 2.87 4.06
C MET A 112 -7.74 3.05 2.56
N GLY A 113 -6.94 3.91 1.93
CA GLY A 113 -7.04 4.23 0.52
C GLY A 113 -6.83 3.01 -0.38
N LEU A 114 -5.80 2.21 -0.12
CA LEU A 114 -5.52 0.99 -0.90
C LEU A 114 -6.57 -0.09 -0.65
N GLY A 115 -7.07 -0.26 0.58
CA GLY A 115 -8.13 -1.22 0.88
C GLY A 115 -9.41 -0.94 0.09
N ILE A 116 -9.85 0.32 0.03
CA ILE A 116 -11.03 0.73 -0.76
C ILE A 116 -10.76 0.56 -2.25
N LEU A 117 -9.63 1.10 -2.75
CA LEU A 117 -9.26 1.04 -4.16
C LEU A 117 -9.18 -0.41 -4.67
N VAL A 118 -8.45 -1.27 -3.97
CA VAL A 118 -8.30 -2.69 -4.34
C VAL A 118 -9.63 -3.43 -4.27
N THR A 119 -10.47 -3.16 -3.28
CA THR A 119 -11.82 -3.75 -3.22
C THR A 119 -12.62 -3.41 -4.47
N GLY A 120 -12.65 -2.13 -4.86
CA GLY A 120 -13.34 -1.67 -6.08
C GLY A 120 -12.78 -2.32 -7.35
N LEU A 121 -11.46 -2.32 -7.52
CA LEU A 121 -10.81 -2.91 -8.70
C LEU A 121 -11.01 -4.42 -8.79
N LEU A 122 -10.96 -5.16 -7.68
CA LEU A 122 -11.19 -6.60 -7.68
C LEU A 122 -12.65 -6.98 -7.94
N LEU A 123 -13.59 -6.15 -7.50
CA LEU A 123 -14.99 -6.32 -7.89
C LEU A 123 -15.14 -6.12 -9.40
N ILE A 124 -14.54 -5.09 -9.99
CA ILE A 124 -14.53 -4.89 -11.45
C ILE A 124 -13.93 -6.12 -12.16
N VAL A 125 -12.74 -6.58 -11.73
CA VAL A 125 -12.08 -7.77 -12.29
C VAL A 125 -12.94 -9.02 -12.17
N ALA A 126 -13.73 -9.18 -11.10
CA ALA A 126 -14.63 -10.32 -10.94
C ALA A 126 -15.59 -10.47 -12.12
N PHE A 127 -16.12 -9.35 -12.63
CA PHE A 127 -17.10 -9.30 -13.73
C PHE A 127 -16.49 -9.27 -15.14
N THR A 128 -15.16 -9.19 -15.27
CA THR A 128 -14.49 -9.31 -16.57
C THR A 128 -14.59 -10.73 -17.14
N THR A 129 -14.36 -10.89 -18.44
CA THR A 129 -14.28 -12.15 -19.18
C THR A 129 -12.91 -12.82 -19.10
N VAL A 130 -11.95 -12.23 -18.37
CA VAL A 130 -10.60 -12.81 -18.22
C VAL A 130 -10.67 -14.17 -17.50
N LYS A 131 -9.79 -15.11 -17.86
CA LYS A 131 -9.77 -16.45 -17.24
C LYS A 131 -9.56 -16.38 -15.73
N SER A 132 -10.16 -17.34 -15.03
CA SER A 132 -10.09 -17.42 -13.57
C SER A 132 -8.66 -17.46 -13.00
N VAL A 133 -7.68 -17.99 -13.74
CA VAL A 133 -6.27 -18.03 -13.33
C VAL A 133 -5.71 -16.61 -13.19
N TRP A 134 -5.98 -15.73 -14.16
CA TRP A 134 -5.51 -14.34 -14.14
C TRP A 134 -6.25 -13.50 -13.10
N LYS A 135 -7.56 -13.73 -12.91
CA LYS A 135 -8.32 -13.11 -11.79
C LYS A 135 -7.70 -13.43 -10.44
N LYS A 136 -7.32 -14.70 -10.21
CA LYS A 136 -6.64 -15.13 -8.99
C LYS A 136 -5.27 -14.48 -8.83
N ALA A 137 -4.48 -14.42 -9.91
CA ALA A 137 -3.18 -13.77 -9.89
C ALA A 137 -3.29 -12.30 -9.47
N LEU A 138 -4.17 -11.53 -10.12
CA LEU A 138 -4.44 -10.13 -9.79
C LEU A 138 -4.96 -9.95 -8.35
N ALA A 139 -5.84 -10.85 -7.90
CA ALA A 139 -6.35 -10.82 -6.53
C ALA A 139 -5.23 -11.02 -5.49
N TRP A 140 -4.29 -11.92 -5.74
CA TRP A 140 -3.15 -12.13 -4.86
C TRP A 140 -2.18 -10.95 -4.88
N THR A 141 -1.80 -10.46 -6.05
CA THR A 141 -0.81 -9.37 -6.17
C THR A 141 -1.35 -8.06 -5.61
N PHE A 142 -2.61 -7.70 -5.87
CA PHE A 142 -3.23 -6.55 -5.24
C PHE A 142 -3.38 -6.72 -3.72
N GLY A 143 -3.87 -7.87 -3.27
CA GLY A 143 -4.11 -8.11 -1.85
C GLY A 143 -2.84 -8.07 -1.01
N ILE A 144 -1.76 -8.73 -1.48
CA ILE A 144 -0.45 -8.68 -0.82
C ILE A 144 0.11 -7.26 -0.86
N GLY A 145 0.06 -6.60 -2.01
CA GLY A 145 0.52 -5.21 -2.14
C GLY A 145 -0.18 -4.26 -1.18
N ALA A 146 -1.51 -4.35 -1.06
CA ALA A 146 -2.32 -3.50 -0.18
C ALA A 146 -2.05 -3.72 1.31
N LEU A 147 -1.68 -4.94 1.71
CA LEU A 147 -1.32 -5.24 3.10
C LEU A 147 0.11 -4.81 3.43
N VAL A 148 1.06 -5.09 2.54
CA VAL A 148 2.50 -4.92 2.81
C VAL A 148 2.94 -3.46 2.62
N TYR A 149 2.41 -2.75 1.63
CA TYR A 149 2.85 -1.39 1.32
C TYR A 149 2.70 -0.41 2.52
N PRO A 150 1.57 -0.38 3.24
CA PRO A 150 1.43 0.49 4.41
C PRO A 150 2.34 0.11 5.59
N VAL A 151 2.66 -1.19 5.75
CA VAL A 151 3.62 -1.65 6.77
C VAL A 151 5.00 -1.03 6.55
N ALA A 152 5.44 -0.91 5.29
CA ALA A 152 6.70 -0.28 4.95
C ALA A 152 6.75 1.19 5.41
N TRP A 153 5.66 1.96 5.22
CA TRP A 153 5.55 3.34 5.71
C TRP A 153 5.63 3.45 7.23
N ILE A 154 5.04 2.52 7.96
CA ILE A 154 5.06 2.52 9.43
C ILE A 154 6.44 2.20 9.96
N LEU A 155 7.08 1.16 9.42
CA LEU A 155 8.47 0.82 9.75
C LEU A 155 9.41 2.00 9.43
N MET A 156 9.18 2.66 8.30
CA MET A 156 9.93 3.84 7.90
C MET A 156 9.77 4.97 8.91
N GLY A 157 8.53 5.28 9.34
CA GLY A 157 8.27 6.32 10.34
C GLY A 157 8.99 6.08 11.66
N PHE A 158 8.94 4.86 12.20
CA PHE A 158 9.69 4.54 13.43
C PHE A 158 11.22 4.63 13.26
N ARG A 159 11.74 4.28 12.09
CA ARG A 159 13.19 4.33 11.82
C ARG A 159 13.70 5.75 11.55
N THR A 160 12.85 6.65 11.08
CA THR A 160 13.23 8.04 10.74
C THR A 160 13.82 8.79 11.93
N VAL A 161 13.34 8.57 13.15
CA VAL A 161 13.87 9.26 14.34
C VAL A 161 15.29 8.81 14.68
N ILE A 162 15.62 7.53 14.43
CA ILE A 162 16.91 6.95 14.80
C ILE A 162 17.96 7.22 13.73
N MET A 163 17.58 7.15 12.45
CA MET A 163 18.53 7.08 11.34
C MET A 163 18.42 8.25 10.35
N GLY A 164 17.49 9.17 10.58
CA GLY A 164 17.12 10.21 9.61
C GLY A 164 16.23 9.67 8.48
N GLY A 165 15.66 10.59 7.70
CA GLY A 165 14.65 10.27 6.67
C GLY A 165 15.18 9.40 5.54
N GLU A 166 16.36 9.72 5.01
CA GLU A 166 16.97 9.04 3.86
C GLU A 166 17.39 7.61 4.20
N THR A 167 18.14 7.43 5.30
CA THR A 167 18.58 6.12 5.75
C THR A 167 17.40 5.23 6.15
N ALA A 168 16.37 5.79 6.80
CA ALA A 168 15.15 5.07 7.13
C ALA A 168 14.42 4.58 5.87
N GLU A 169 14.36 5.40 4.82
CA GLU A 169 13.78 5.01 3.53
C GLU A 169 14.56 3.86 2.89
N ALA A 170 15.89 4.01 2.76
CA ALA A 170 16.75 2.96 2.22
C ALA A 170 16.59 1.63 2.98
N SER A 171 16.43 1.69 4.31
CA SER A 171 16.29 0.51 5.18
C SER A 171 15.00 -0.31 4.95
N VAL A 172 13.99 0.28 4.31
CA VAL A 172 12.69 -0.38 4.04
C VAL A 172 12.46 -0.65 2.55
N MET A 173 13.36 -0.22 1.66
CA MET A 173 13.19 -0.35 0.21
C MET A 173 12.99 -1.80 -0.26
N TRP A 174 13.61 -2.76 0.42
CA TRP A 174 13.43 -4.19 0.15
C TRP A 174 11.99 -4.67 0.34
N LEU A 175 11.20 -3.98 1.18
CA LEU A 175 9.79 -4.26 1.42
C LEU A 175 8.89 -3.34 0.57
N PHE A 176 9.20 -2.05 0.56
CA PHE A 176 8.45 -1.02 -0.15
C PHE A 176 8.42 -1.27 -1.66
N GLY A 177 9.58 -1.51 -2.27
CA GLY A 177 9.74 -1.66 -3.71
C GLY A 177 8.89 -2.81 -4.28
N PRO A 178 9.03 -4.05 -3.78
CA PRO A 178 8.20 -5.16 -4.23
C PRO A 178 6.70 -4.94 -4.00
N ALA A 179 6.29 -4.39 -2.86
CA ALA A 179 4.87 -4.14 -2.56
C ALA A 179 4.27 -3.09 -3.51
N ALA A 180 4.97 -1.98 -3.74
CA ALA A 180 4.58 -0.95 -4.71
C ALA A 180 4.56 -1.51 -6.13
N GLY A 181 5.57 -2.31 -6.50
CA GLY A 181 5.67 -2.98 -7.79
C GLY A 181 4.48 -3.91 -8.04
N LEU A 182 4.07 -4.71 -7.06
CA LEU A 182 2.88 -5.57 -7.15
C LEU A 182 1.60 -4.75 -7.39
N LEU A 183 1.41 -3.65 -6.67
CA LEU A 183 0.24 -2.77 -6.82
C LEU A 183 0.21 -2.12 -8.22
N LEU A 184 1.32 -1.53 -8.65
CA LEU A 184 1.43 -0.86 -9.95
C LEU A 184 1.28 -1.85 -11.11
N ALA A 185 1.94 -3.01 -11.05
CA ALA A 185 1.80 -4.04 -12.07
C ALA A 185 0.37 -4.56 -12.17
N SER A 186 -0.31 -4.74 -11.02
CA SER A 186 -1.71 -5.16 -11.00
C SER A 186 -2.64 -4.08 -11.56
N LEU A 187 -2.41 -2.81 -11.25
CA LEU A 187 -3.16 -1.68 -11.78
C LEU A 187 -3.03 -1.57 -13.30
N VAL A 188 -1.81 -1.67 -13.81
CA VAL A 188 -1.54 -1.72 -15.26
C VAL A 188 -2.21 -2.94 -15.89
N GLY A 189 -2.12 -4.11 -15.25
CA GLY A 189 -2.77 -5.33 -15.71
C GLY A 189 -4.30 -5.18 -15.83
N VAL A 190 -4.96 -4.61 -14.83
CA VAL A 190 -6.40 -4.30 -14.88
C VAL A 190 -6.71 -3.33 -16.00
N PHE A 191 -5.93 -2.25 -16.13
CA PHE A 191 -6.13 -1.27 -17.19
C PHE A 191 -6.05 -1.90 -18.59
N ILE A 192 -5.04 -2.76 -18.82
CA ILE A 192 -4.89 -3.50 -20.09
C ILE A 192 -6.08 -4.43 -20.33
N ILE A 193 -6.50 -5.20 -19.32
CA ILE A 193 -7.67 -6.09 -19.44
C ILE A 193 -8.92 -5.30 -19.84
N LEU A 194 -9.20 -4.19 -19.15
CA LEU A 194 -10.36 -3.35 -19.45
C LEU A 194 -10.29 -2.75 -20.85
N LEU A 195 -9.12 -2.27 -21.28
CA LEU A 195 -8.92 -1.74 -22.62
C LEU A 195 -9.15 -2.81 -23.70
N LEU A 196 -8.65 -4.02 -23.49
CA LEU A 196 -8.86 -5.15 -24.42
C LEU A 196 -10.32 -5.59 -24.50
N GLU A 197 -11.05 -5.55 -23.37
CA GLU A 197 -12.49 -5.83 -23.35
C GLU A 197 -13.29 -4.75 -24.06
N MET A 198 -13.03 -3.47 -23.74
CA MET A 198 -13.74 -2.33 -24.35
C MET A 198 -13.53 -2.24 -25.86
N THR A 199 -12.35 -2.63 -26.36
CA THR A 199 -12.03 -2.61 -27.80
C THR A 199 -12.43 -3.89 -28.54
N GLY A 200 -12.85 -4.94 -27.83
CA GLY A 200 -13.16 -6.25 -28.41
C GLY A 200 -11.94 -7.03 -28.90
N TRP A 201 -10.72 -6.58 -28.55
CA TRP A 201 -9.48 -7.23 -28.98
C TRP A 201 -9.20 -8.54 -28.25
N TYR A 202 -9.88 -8.78 -27.13
CA TYR A 202 -9.78 -10.04 -26.37
C TYR A 202 -10.10 -11.29 -27.20
N ALA A 203 -10.95 -11.18 -28.22
CA ALA A 203 -11.32 -12.28 -29.10
C ALA A 203 -10.29 -12.55 -30.22
N ARG A 204 -9.28 -11.69 -30.39
CA ARG A 204 -8.27 -11.80 -31.45
C ARG A 204 -6.99 -12.45 -30.92
N ALA A 205 -6.26 -13.14 -31.79
CA ALA A 205 -4.90 -13.57 -31.47
C ALA A 205 -3.99 -12.33 -31.27
N PRO A 206 -3.04 -12.35 -30.32
CA PRO A 206 -2.65 -13.46 -29.44
C PRO A 206 -3.45 -13.55 -28.12
N PHE A 207 -4.45 -12.68 -27.91
CA PHE A 207 -5.07 -12.48 -26.61
C PHE A 207 -6.15 -13.51 -26.25
N CYS A 208 -6.67 -14.27 -27.21
CA CYS A 208 -7.70 -15.29 -26.97
C CYS A 208 -7.30 -16.34 -25.91
N GLY A 209 -6.00 -16.56 -25.67
CA GLY A 209 -5.51 -17.43 -24.61
C GLY A 209 -5.76 -16.93 -23.18
N PHE A 210 -6.01 -15.63 -22.99
CA PHE A 210 -6.17 -14.99 -21.68
C PHE A 210 -7.62 -14.83 -21.23
N PHE A 211 -8.57 -14.91 -22.17
CA PHE A 211 -9.99 -14.68 -21.93
C PHE A 211 -10.80 -15.96 -22.12
N GLU A 212 -11.93 -16.07 -21.43
CA GLU A 212 -12.87 -17.16 -21.69
C GLU A 212 -13.44 -16.98 -23.10
N PRO A 213 -13.66 -18.07 -23.87
CA PRO A 213 -14.34 -17.97 -25.15
C PRO A 213 -15.71 -17.36 -24.92
N GLY A 214 -15.99 -16.25 -25.60
CA GLY A 214 -17.31 -15.63 -25.57
C GLY A 214 -18.38 -16.62 -26.04
N PRO A 215 -19.66 -16.40 -25.68
CA PRO A 215 -20.74 -17.18 -26.25
C PRO A 215 -20.62 -17.12 -27.77
N SER A 216 -20.58 -18.29 -28.43
CA SER A 216 -20.60 -18.35 -29.88
C SER A 216 -21.81 -17.56 -30.36
N PRO A 217 -21.68 -16.65 -31.35
CA PRO A 217 -22.86 -16.03 -31.93
C PRO A 217 -23.77 -17.18 -32.41
N GLU A 218 -24.96 -17.29 -31.84
CA GLU A 218 -25.94 -18.25 -32.32
C GLU A 218 -26.19 -17.91 -33.79
N VAL A 219 -25.81 -18.84 -34.67
CA VAL A 219 -25.94 -18.73 -36.13
C VAL A 219 -27.38 -19.07 -36.52
#